data_AF-A0A3M5DLF2-F1
#
_entry.id   AF-A0A3M5DLF2-F1
#
_cell.length_a   1.000
_cell.length_b   1.000
_cell.length_c   1.000
_cell.angle_alpha   90.00
_cell.angle_beta   90.00
_cell.angle_gamma   90.00
#
_symmetry.space_group_name_H-M   'P 1'
#
loop_
_entity.id
_entity.type
_entity.pdbx_description
1 polymer ?
#
loop_
_entity_poly.entity_id
_entity_poly.type
_entity_poly.pdbx_seq_one_letter_code
_entity_poly.pdbx_strand_id
1 'polypeptide(L)'
;MGRRPGGRTEARGAWRALAFEARMAGGVRRVIRCSRLEGDLSMSASAKLSRMVCLLCGFFSTGISMASSLILLSASDLAGQWTLQQDEAPAICHLELRDSEVAEASGYDLGGDTACLTRWLPSEPRAWRPTPAGIALLERGGLTLMLLGRQGEGDYRVQKGDGGQLVLRRATP
;
A
#
# COMPACT_ATOMS: atom_id res chain seq x y z
N MET A 1 -9.28 -7.50 -63.23
CA MET A 1 -8.25 -8.28 -62.47
C MET A 1 -7.28 -7.26 -61.88
N GLY A 2 -6.96 -7.16 -60.59
CA GLY A 2 -7.37 -7.86 -59.39
C GLY A 2 -6.48 -7.39 -58.22
N ARG A 3 -7.09 -7.21 -57.04
CA ARG A 3 -6.53 -7.30 -55.67
C ARG A 3 -5.48 -6.28 -55.16
N ARG A 4 -5.92 -5.44 -54.20
CA ARG A 4 -5.25 -5.19 -52.89
C ARG A 4 -5.07 -6.55 -52.15
N PRO A 5 -4.19 -6.75 -51.12
CA PRO A 5 -3.91 -5.80 -50.01
C PRO A 5 -2.53 -5.91 -49.29
N GLY A 6 -2.37 -5.10 -48.23
CA GLY A 6 -1.47 -5.34 -47.08
C GLY A 6 -0.20 -4.49 -47.10
N GLY A 7 0.14 -3.65 -46.14
CA GLY A 7 -0.29 -3.50 -44.76
C GLY A 7 0.95 -3.22 -43.92
N ARG A 8 1.13 -1.99 -43.44
CA ARG A 8 2.02 -1.70 -42.31
C ARG A 8 1.55 -0.44 -41.60
N THR A 9 0.93 -0.68 -40.46
CA THR A 9 0.60 0.27 -39.41
C THR A 9 1.88 0.79 -38.76
N GLU A 10 2.16 2.09 -38.89
CA GLU A 10 3.11 2.79 -38.03
C GLU A 10 2.30 3.74 -37.14
N ALA A 11 2.00 3.28 -35.93
CA ALA A 11 1.36 4.07 -34.90
C ALA A 11 2.40 5.05 -34.31
N ARG A 12 2.38 6.29 -34.78
CA ARG A 12 3.09 7.40 -34.14
C ARG A 12 2.29 7.88 -32.94
N GLY A 13 2.52 7.24 -31.79
CA GLY A 13 2.03 7.70 -30.49
C GLY A 13 2.85 8.91 -30.03
N ALA A 14 2.32 10.10 -30.25
CA ALA A 14 2.81 11.34 -29.67
C ALA A 14 2.56 11.33 -28.16
N TRP A 15 3.64 11.37 -27.36
CA TRP A 15 3.57 11.52 -25.91
C TRP A 15 3.12 12.95 -25.57
N ARG A 16 1.84 13.11 -25.24
CA ARG A 16 1.34 14.33 -24.59
C ARG A 16 1.67 14.25 -23.11
N ALA A 17 2.62 15.07 -22.68
CA ALA A 17 2.84 15.38 -21.29
C ALA A 17 1.57 16.05 -20.72
N LEU A 18 0.90 15.38 -19.78
CA LEU A 18 -0.11 16.01 -18.94
C LEU A 18 0.58 16.51 -17.67
N ALA A 19 0.80 17.82 -17.62
CA ALA A 19 1.13 18.53 -16.41
C ALA A 19 -0.08 18.49 -15.46
N PHE A 20 0.12 17.98 -14.24
CA PHE A 20 -0.88 18.03 -13.19
C PHE A 20 -0.52 19.17 -12.23
N GLU A 21 -0.99 20.38 -12.54
CA GLU A 21 -1.06 21.51 -11.61
C GLU A 21 -2.31 21.32 -10.74
N ALA A 22 -2.14 20.87 -9.50
CA ALA A 22 -3.22 20.84 -8.51
C ALA A 22 -3.18 22.14 -7.69
N ARG A 23 -3.85 23.18 -8.20
CA ARG A 23 -4.14 24.40 -7.46
C ARG A 23 -5.43 24.21 -6.64
N MET A 24 -5.29 24.02 -5.33
CA MET A 24 -6.43 23.95 -4.40
C MET A 24 -6.82 25.36 -3.95
N ALA A 25 -8.07 25.78 -4.24
CA ALA A 25 -8.67 26.98 -3.67
C ALA A 25 -10.21 26.82 -3.53
N GLY A 26 -10.70 26.89 -2.28
CA GLY A 26 -12.11 27.14 -1.89
C GLY A 26 -13.10 26.00 -2.18
N GLY A 27 -13.90 25.47 -1.26
CA GLY A 27 -14.55 26.10 -0.11
C GLY A 27 -16.05 26.26 -0.35
N VAL A 28 -16.85 25.17 -0.31
CA VAL A 28 -18.30 25.24 -0.07
C VAL A 28 -18.77 23.98 0.67
N ARG A 29 -19.15 24.14 1.93
CA ARG A 29 -19.93 23.16 2.71
C ARG A 29 -21.30 22.99 2.04
N ARG A 30 -21.64 21.81 1.56
CA ARG A 30 -23.04 21.47 1.23
C ARG A 30 -23.67 20.73 2.40
N VAL A 31 -24.50 21.46 3.14
CA VAL A 31 -25.49 20.92 4.08
C VAL A 31 -26.54 20.18 3.24
N ILE A 32 -26.57 18.86 3.34
CA ILE A 32 -27.65 18.06 2.74
C ILE A 32 -28.86 18.21 3.66
N ARG A 33 -29.77 19.10 3.26
CA ARG A 33 -31.10 19.27 3.83
C ARG A 33 -31.95 18.08 3.34
N CYS A 34 -32.25 17.15 4.22
CA CYS A 34 -33.15 16.04 3.90
C CYS A 34 -34.58 16.57 3.93
N SER A 35 -35.14 16.83 2.75
CA SER A 35 -36.53 17.26 2.60
C SER A 35 -37.45 16.10 2.94
N ARG A 36 -38.28 16.32 3.95
CA ARG A 36 -39.42 15.48 4.36
C ARG A 36 -40.40 15.36 3.19
N LEU A 37 -40.51 14.18 2.60
CA LEU A 37 -41.65 13.83 1.74
C LEU A 37 -42.83 13.54 2.67
N GLU A 38 -43.75 14.50 2.77
CA GLU A 38 -45.13 14.23 3.15
C GLU A 38 -45.80 13.48 2.00
N GLY A 39 -46.21 12.25 2.27
CA GLY A 39 -47.08 11.46 1.41
C GLY A 39 -48.29 11.08 2.22
N ASP A 40 -49.37 11.84 2.05
CA ASP A 40 -50.72 11.50 2.46
C ASP A 40 -51.13 10.18 1.81
N LEU A 41 -51.44 9.18 2.63
CA LEU A 41 -52.11 7.95 2.19
C LEU A 41 -53.19 7.60 3.22
N SER A 42 -54.33 8.23 2.97
CA SER A 42 -55.70 7.80 3.25
C SER A 42 -55.82 6.49 4.03
N MET A 43 -56.16 6.64 5.30
CA MET A 43 -56.57 5.58 6.21
C MET A 43 -57.90 4.99 5.72
N SER A 44 -57.87 3.77 5.17
CA SER A 44 -59.07 2.96 4.95
C SER A 44 -58.89 1.58 5.53
N ALA A 45 -59.86 1.22 6.36
CA ALA A 45 -59.96 0.04 7.18
C ALA A 45 -59.60 -1.26 6.43
N SER A 46 -58.85 -2.14 7.09
CA SER A 46 -59.44 -3.36 7.63
C SER A 46 -58.34 -4.18 8.30
N ALA A 47 -58.53 -4.44 9.58
CA ALA A 47 -57.66 -5.26 10.40
C ALA A 47 -57.48 -6.64 9.77
N LYS A 48 -56.25 -6.99 9.36
CA LYS A 48 -55.70 -8.37 9.26
C LYS A 48 -54.36 -8.40 8.50
N LEU A 49 -53.36 -7.62 8.90
CA LEU A 49 -52.00 -7.86 8.36
C LEU A 49 -50.89 -7.40 9.33
N SER A 50 -51.07 -7.68 10.61
CA SER A 50 -50.14 -7.30 11.70
C SER A 50 -49.01 -8.32 11.95
N ARG A 51 -48.58 -9.08 10.94
CA ARG A 51 -47.48 -10.07 11.12
C ARG A 51 -46.45 -10.13 10.00
N MET A 52 -46.53 -9.25 8.99
CA MET A 52 -45.64 -9.31 7.83
C MET A 52 -44.92 -7.97 7.57
N VAL A 53 -44.51 -7.28 8.65
CA VAL A 53 -43.77 -6.00 8.62
C VAL A 53 -42.54 -6.06 9.54
N CYS A 54 -42.02 -7.23 9.89
CA CYS A 54 -40.73 -7.35 10.61
C CYS A 54 -39.62 -8.04 9.81
N LEU A 55 -39.94 -8.64 8.65
CA LEU A 55 -38.97 -9.43 7.89
C LEU A 55 -38.24 -8.66 6.78
N LEU A 56 -38.60 -7.40 6.50
CA LEU A 56 -37.98 -6.59 5.43
C LEU A 56 -37.09 -5.45 5.92
N CYS A 57 -37.07 -5.11 7.22
CA CYS A 57 -36.18 -4.08 7.78
C CYS A 57 -34.76 -4.57 8.10
N GLY A 58 -34.47 -5.86 7.98
CA GLY A 58 -33.18 -6.45 8.37
C GLY A 58 -32.04 -6.27 7.35
N PHE A 59 -32.30 -5.69 6.18
CA PHE A 59 -31.30 -5.61 5.09
C PHE A 59 -30.44 -4.33 5.09
N PHE A 60 -30.66 -3.40 6.02
CA PHE A 60 -29.69 -2.33 6.29
C PHE A 60 -28.68 -2.79 7.32
N SER A 61 -27.99 -3.90 7.03
CA SER A 61 -26.86 -4.38 7.80
C SER A 61 -25.76 -3.32 7.77
N THR A 62 -25.68 -2.61 8.89
CA THR A 62 -24.46 -2.03 9.46
C THR A 62 -23.20 -2.63 8.86
N GLY A 63 -22.55 -1.85 7.99
CA GLY A 63 -21.14 -2.05 7.66
C GLY A 63 -20.32 -1.80 8.92
N ILE A 64 -20.19 -2.83 9.77
CA ILE A 64 -19.22 -2.85 10.86
C ILE A 64 -17.87 -2.90 10.15
N SER A 65 -17.28 -1.72 9.92
CA SER A 65 -15.88 -1.63 9.51
C SER A 65 -15.06 -2.15 10.68
N MET A 66 -14.73 -3.44 10.67
CA MET A 66 -13.75 -4.00 11.57
C MET A 66 -12.41 -3.39 11.19
N ALA A 67 -12.07 -2.28 11.84
CA ALA A 67 -10.71 -1.74 11.82
C ALA A 67 -9.81 -2.74 12.54
N SER A 68 -9.30 -3.71 11.80
CA SER A 68 -8.34 -4.67 12.31
C SER A 68 -6.99 -3.95 12.43
N SER A 69 -6.58 -3.65 13.65
CA SER A 69 -5.26 -3.07 13.92
C SER A 69 -4.18 -4.11 13.63
N LEU A 70 -3.27 -3.81 12.71
CA LEU A 70 -2.07 -4.61 12.50
C LEU A 70 -1.14 -4.43 13.70
N ILE A 71 -0.63 -5.53 14.25
CA ILE A 71 0.39 -5.50 15.30
C ILE A 71 1.66 -4.90 14.69
N LEU A 72 2.11 -3.78 15.26
CA LEU A 72 3.40 -3.19 14.94
C LEU A 72 4.47 -3.93 15.74
N LEU A 73 5.38 -4.61 15.04
CA LEU A 73 6.56 -5.22 15.67
C LEU A 73 7.50 -4.13 16.15
N SER A 74 8.12 -4.34 17.32
CA SER A 74 9.13 -3.42 17.82
C SER A 74 10.44 -3.59 17.05
N ALA A 75 11.33 -2.59 17.12
CA ALA A 75 12.62 -2.70 16.45
C ALA A 75 13.49 -3.83 17.02
N SER A 76 13.44 -4.05 18.33
CA SER A 76 14.17 -5.12 19.00
C SER A 76 13.70 -6.52 18.55
N ASP A 77 12.42 -6.70 18.21
CA ASP A 77 11.92 -7.97 17.67
C ASP A 77 12.48 -8.29 16.27
N LEU A 78 12.78 -7.25 15.50
CA LEU A 78 13.26 -7.33 14.11
C LEU A 78 14.78 -7.18 14.00
N ALA A 79 15.45 -6.75 15.07
CA ALA A 79 16.89 -6.60 15.10
C ALA A 79 17.59 -7.95 14.84
N GLY A 80 18.77 -7.89 14.23
CA GLY A 80 19.60 -9.05 13.92
C GLY A 80 20.11 -9.06 12.48
N GLN A 81 20.58 -10.24 12.06
CA GLN A 81 21.16 -10.47 10.75
C GLN A 81 20.10 -10.85 9.72
N TRP A 82 20.16 -10.20 8.56
CA TRP A 82 19.21 -10.37 7.47
C TRP A 82 19.95 -10.50 6.14
N THR A 83 19.28 -11.08 5.17
CA THR A 83 19.75 -11.22 3.79
C THR A 83 18.69 -10.66 2.86
N LEU A 84 19.12 -9.80 1.93
CA LEU A 84 18.28 -9.30 0.85
C LEU A 84 18.75 -9.91 -0.47
N GLN A 85 17.84 -10.60 -1.14
CA GLN A 85 18.09 -11.24 -2.44
C GLN A 85 17.03 -10.80 -3.46
N GLN A 86 17.41 -10.78 -4.74
CA GLN A 86 16.47 -10.62 -5.83
C GLN A 86 16.06 -12.01 -6.34
N ASP A 87 14.78 -12.35 -6.20
CA ASP A 87 14.21 -13.64 -6.60
C ASP A 87 15.06 -14.81 -6.07
N GLU A 88 15.52 -15.68 -6.97
CA GLU A 88 16.45 -16.78 -6.69
C GLU A 88 17.82 -16.52 -7.34
N ALA A 89 18.17 -15.25 -7.54
CA ALA A 89 19.45 -14.85 -8.10
C ALA A 89 20.60 -15.11 -7.11
N PRO A 90 21.83 -15.33 -7.61
CA PRO A 90 23.01 -15.54 -6.75
C PRO A 90 23.45 -14.28 -5.97
N ALA A 91 22.86 -13.12 -6.29
CA ALA A 91 23.19 -11.86 -5.65
C ALA A 91 22.46 -11.70 -4.31
N ILE A 92 23.20 -11.83 -3.21
CA ILE A 92 22.72 -11.67 -1.84
C ILE A 92 23.48 -10.50 -1.19
N CYS A 93 22.77 -9.59 -0.54
CA CYS A 93 23.34 -8.55 0.32
C CYS A 93 23.08 -8.91 1.79
N HIS A 94 24.12 -8.92 2.62
CA HIS A 94 24.01 -9.16 4.05
C HIS A 94 23.77 -7.85 4.79
N LEU A 95 22.72 -7.78 5.58
CA LEU A 95 22.30 -6.59 6.31
C LEU A 95 22.21 -6.89 7.80
N GLU A 96 22.47 -5.87 8.61
CA GLU A 96 22.28 -5.93 10.05
C GLU A 96 21.28 -4.85 10.47
N LEU A 97 20.10 -5.27 10.88
CA LEU A 97 19.11 -4.36 11.45
C LEU A 97 19.46 -4.18 12.93
N ARG A 98 19.90 -2.97 13.30
CA ARG A 98 20.16 -2.62 14.70
C ARG A 98 18.94 -1.93 15.30
N ASP A 99 18.81 -1.97 16.62
CA ASP A 99 17.80 -1.26 17.40
C ASP A 99 18.33 0.06 18.00
N SER A 100 19.50 0.52 17.55
CA SER A 100 20.04 1.83 17.92
C SER A 100 19.30 2.94 17.18
N GLU A 101 18.69 3.89 17.89
CA GLU A 101 17.90 4.96 17.30
C GLU A 101 18.74 5.96 16.47
N VAL A 102 18.19 6.39 15.34
CA VAL A 102 18.75 7.42 14.44
C VAL A 102 17.73 8.53 14.31
N ALA A 103 17.91 9.60 15.10
CA ALA A 103 16.98 10.72 15.18
C ALA A 103 16.77 11.43 13.83
N GLU A 104 17.84 11.61 13.05
CA GLU A 104 17.80 12.28 11.74
C GLU A 104 16.86 11.57 10.75
N ALA A 105 16.82 10.24 10.80
CA ALA A 105 15.99 9.42 9.93
C ALA A 105 14.63 9.06 10.54
N SER A 106 14.37 9.38 11.82
CA SER A 106 13.22 8.88 12.58
C SER A 106 13.06 7.36 12.49
N GLY A 107 14.17 6.65 12.69
CA GLY A 107 14.27 5.20 12.57
C GLY A 107 15.43 4.63 13.39
N TYR A 108 15.98 3.50 12.96
CA TYR A 108 17.05 2.76 13.62
C TYR A 108 18.21 2.51 12.66
N ASP A 109 19.41 2.28 13.19
CA ASP A 109 20.63 2.11 12.40
C ASP A 109 20.59 0.85 11.53
N LEU A 110 21.03 0.98 10.29
CA LEU A 110 21.17 -0.13 9.33
C LEU A 110 22.66 -0.37 9.05
N GLY A 111 23.17 -1.52 9.49
CA GLY A 111 24.53 -1.97 9.27
C GLY A 111 24.65 -3.08 8.22
N GLY A 112 25.84 -3.69 8.17
CA GLY A 112 26.19 -4.73 7.20
C GLY A 112 26.70 -4.15 5.88
N ASP A 113 26.48 -4.86 4.78
CA ASP A 113 26.83 -4.44 3.42
C ASP A 113 25.69 -3.62 2.79
N THR A 114 25.45 -2.43 3.34
CA THR A 114 24.46 -1.47 2.83
C THR A 114 24.81 -0.97 1.44
N ALA A 115 26.09 -0.91 1.09
CA ALA A 115 26.57 -0.49 -0.22
C ALA A 115 26.09 -1.43 -1.35
N CYS A 116 25.99 -2.74 -1.07
CA CYS A 116 25.43 -3.72 -2.01
C CYS A 116 24.00 -3.38 -2.46
N LEU A 117 23.22 -2.69 -1.63
CA LEU A 117 21.82 -2.31 -1.92
C LEU A 117 21.67 -1.23 -2.99
N THR A 118 22.74 -0.47 -3.30
CA THR A 118 22.71 0.58 -4.34
C THR A 118 22.48 0.03 -5.75
N ARG A 119 22.57 -1.28 -5.96
CA ARG A 119 22.15 -1.95 -7.20
C ARG A 119 20.63 -1.94 -7.44
N TRP A 120 19.86 -1.80 -6.35
CA TRP A 120 18.39 -1.83 -6.38
C TRP A 120 17.76 -0.54 -5.89
N LEU A 121 18.48 0.25 -5.09
CA LEU A 121 18.05 1.52 -4.51
C LEU A 121 18.76 2.71 -5.17
N PRO A 122 18.12 3.88 -5.23
CA PRO A 122 18.73 5.08 -5.80
C PRO A 122 19.89 5.63 -4.95
N SER A 123 19.92 5.35 -3.66
CA SER A 123 21.01 5.72 -2.74
C SER A 123 21.22 4.64 -1.68
N GLU A 124 22.33 4.74 -0.95
CA GLU A 124 22.67 3.79 0.12
C GLU A 124 21.81 4.06 1.37
N PRO A 125 21.00 3.09 1.83
CA PRO A 125 20.23 3.24 3.05
C PRO A 125 21.15 3.19 4.26
N ARG A 126 20.90 4.06 5.23
CA ARG A 126 21.65 4.14 6.50
C ARG A 126 20.78 3.89 7.72
N ALA A 127 19.46 3.91 7.53
CA ALA A 127 18.51 3.65 8.60
C ALA A 127 17.36 2.78 8.09
N TRP A 128 16.58 2.26 9.03
CA TRP A 128 15.37 1.50 8.75
C TRP A 128 14.30 1.78 9.80
N ARG A 129 13.04 1.44 9.52
CA ARG A 129 11.99 1.44 10.54
C ARG A 129 10.96 0.33 10.34
N PRO A 130 10.43 -0.24 11.42
CA PRO A 130 9.23 -1.05 11.36
C PRO A 130 8.02 -0.19 10.98
N THR A 131 7.11 -0.78 10.21
CA THR A 131 5.81 -0.21 9.83
C THR A 131 4.74 -1.29 10.04
N PRO A 132 3.45 -0.93 10.19
CA PRO A 132 2.39 -1.92 10.38
C PRO A 132 2.29 -2.93 9.23
N ALA A 133 2.73 -2.53 8.03
CA ALA A 133 2.70 -3.35 6.83
C ALA A 133 4.03 -4.07 6.53
N GLY A 134 5.12 -3.79 7.26
CA GLY A 134 6.44 -4.35 6.94
C GLY A 134 7.63 -3.50 7.41
N ILE A 135 8.72 -3.46 6.64
CA ILE A 135 9.96 -2.76 6.98
C ILE A 135 10.26 -1.70 5.93
N ALA A 136 10.54 -0.47 6.35
CA ALA A 136 11.00 0.60 5.47
C ALA A 136 12.51 0.80 5.60
N LEU A 137 13.22 0.83 4.47
CA LEU A 137 14.61 1.27 4.40
C LEU A 137 14.66 2.76 4.10
N LEU A 138 15.51 3.46 4.83
CA LEU A 138 15.56 4.91 4.87
C LEU A 138 16.96 5.39 4.46
N GLU A 139 16.98 6.50 3.73
CA GLU A 139 18.18 7.31 3.60
C GLU A 139 18.52 8.00 4.93
N ARG A 140 19.73 8.55 5.05
CA ARG A 140 20.17 9.32 6.23
C ARG A 140 19.18 10.40 6.67
N GLY A 141 18.52 11.08 5.73
CA GLY A 141 17.52 12.12 6.02
C GLY A 141 16.09 11.64 6.31
N GLY A 142 15.87 10.33 6.46
CA GLY A 142 14.56 9.76 6.79
C GLY A 142 13.61 9.58 5.61
N LEU A 143 14.07 9.86 4.38
CA LEU A 143 13.33 9.55 3.17
C LEU A 143 13.26 8.03 2.98
N THR A 144 12.03 7.52 2.77
CA THR A 144 11.83 6.10 2.49
C THR A 144 12.32 5.78 1.08
N LEU A 145 13.37 4.96 0.99
CA LEU A 145 13.90 4.46 -0.28
C LEU A 145 13.11 3.24 -0.77
N MET A 146 12.70 2.37 0.16
CA MET A 146 11.98 1.14 -0.17
C MET A 146 11.12 0.67 1.01
N LEU A 147 9.93 0.17 0.71
CA LEU A 147 9.03 -0.45 1.68
C LEU A 147 8.88 -1.94 1.34
N LEU A 148 9.42 -2.79 2.20
CA LEU A 148 9.33 -4.25 2.13
C LEU A 148 8.08 -4.69 2.88
N GLY A 149 7.07 -5.18 2.16
CA GLY A 149 5.81 -5.64 2.73
C GLY A 149 5.97 -7.01 3.40
N ARG A 150 5.37 -7.17 4.58
CA ARG A 150 5.39 -8.44 5.32
C ARG A 150 4.50 -9.46 4.62
N GLN A 151 5.07 -10.59 4.20
CA GLN A 151 4.33 -11.73 3.66
C GLN A 151 4.09 -12.81 4.73
N GLY A 152 5.00 -12.90 5.70
CA GLY A 152 4.92 -13.83 6.81
C GLY A 152 5.84 -13.40 7.96
N GLU A 153 6.03 -14.28 8.95
CA GLU A 153 7.09 -14.10 9.94
C GLU A 153 8.45 -14.32 9.26
N GLY A 154 9.37 -13.38 9.43
CA GLY A 154 10.71 -13.45 8.82
C GLY A 154 10.79 -13.34 7.29
N ASP A 155 9.68 -13.13 6.57
CA ASP A 155 9.66 -12.99 5.10
C ASP A 155 8.99 -11.67 4.69
N TYR A 156 9.79 -10.77 4.11
CA TYR A 156 9.34 -9.47 3.60
C TYR A 156 9.71 -9.33 2.13
N ARG A 157 8.80 -8.77 1.33
CA ARG A 157 8.97 -8.69 -0.13
C ARG A 157 8.52 -7.37 -0.71
N VAL A 158 9.12 -7.01 -1.83
CA VAL A 158 8.70 -5.87 -2.66
C VAL A 158 8.88 -6.20 -4.13
N GLN A 159 7.91 -5.80 -4.95
CA GLN A 159 8.01 -5.90 -6.40
C GLN A 159 8.77 -4.68 -6.94
N LYS A 160 9.73 -4.94 -7.82
CA LYS A 160 10.51 -3.91 -8.50
C LYS A 160 9.89 -3.64 -9.88
N GLY A 161 10.09 -2.43 -10.41
CA GLY A 161 9.49 -1.99 -11.67
C GLY A 161 9.93 -2.79 -12.91
N ASP A 162 11.05 -3.51 -12.84
CA ASP A 162 11.54 -4.42 -13.89
C ASP A 162 10.93 -5.83 -13.82
N GLY A 163 10.00 -6.07 -12.88
CA GLY A 163 9.33 -7.35 -12.70
C GLY A 163 10.04 -8.33 -11.78
N GLY A 164 11.21 -7.97 -11.24
CA GLY A 164 11.89 -8.76 -10.21
C GLY A 164 11.30 -8.54 -8.81
N GLN A 165 11.45 -9.52 -7.92
CA GLN A 165 11.04 -9.40 -6.52
C GLN A 165 12.26 -9.35 -5.61
N LEU A 166 12.31 -8.38 -4.70
CA LEU A 166 13.29 -8.39 -3.61
C LEU A 166 12.68 -9.07 -2.40
N VAL A 167 13.46 -9.94 -1.78
CA VAL A 167 13.06 -10.75 -0.62
C VAL A 167 14.07 -10.55 0.50
N LEU A 168 13.59 -10.08 1.64
CA LEU A 168 14.35 -9.93 2.88
C LEU A 168 13.99 -11.07 3.83
N ARG A 169 14.99 -11.86 4.24
CA ARG A 169 14.85 -12.96 5.21
C ARG A 169 15.91 -12.92 6.28
N ARG A 170 15.61 -13.47 7.46
CA ARG A 170 16.62 -13.62 8.51
C ARG A 170 17.77 -14.47 7.99
N ALA A 171 19.00 -14.07 8.30
CA ALA A 171 20.17 -14.87 7.96
C ALA A 171 20.14 -16.16 8.81
N THR A 172 20.12 -17.31 8.15
CA THR A 172 20.33 -18.59 8.81
C THR A 172 21.79 -18.67 9.28
N PRO A 173 22.08 -19.09 10.51
CA PRO A 173 23.46 -19.34 10.96
C PRO A 173 24.14 -20.47 10.16
#